data_AF-A0A3M7PJQ4-F1
#
_entry.id   AF-A0A3M7PJQ4-F1
#
_cell.length_a   1.000
_cell.length_b   1.000
_cell.length_c   1.000
_cell.angle_alpha   90.00
_cell.angle_beta   90.00
_cell.angle_gamma   90.00
#
_symmetry.space_group_name_H-M   'P 1'
#
loop_
_entity.id
_entity.type
_entity.pdbx_description
1 polymer ?
#
loop_
_entity_poly.entity_id
_entity_poly.type
_entity_poly.pdbx_seq_one_letter_code
_entity_poly.pdbx_strand_id
1 'polypeptide(L)'
;MGKKSGEAVINDLQTGVEQLNTQWSDGLQQFIQLKHLNKLGEESLKAIFMSNYVFFTQYKGNIYGMTGTLGASIERDLLAKAYDLDFFQLPRFKKKLNVKQDDWLVANKCQWLEKINHDVDLHVSENRVVSIDEQNQAKKKINHINKEINELESKIDDLKKKDHFSECDLLALKQQLKSKKLELQDLNDTCGEMAEADRNRGGRCVLIICESKNHVHD
;
A
#
# COMPACT_ATOMS: atom_id res chain seq x y z
N MET A 1 37.03 12.00 4.29
CA MET A 1 36.62 11.45 5.61
C MET A 1 37.52 12.06 6.66
N GLY A 2 37.03 13.05 7.41
CA GLY A 2 37.83 13.78 8.38
C GLY A 2 38.11 12.90 9.61
N LYS A 3 39.39 12.68 9.92
CA LYS A 3 39.79 12.17 11.24
C LYS A 3 39.20 13.12 12.28
N LYS A 4 38.30 12.63 13.13
CA LYS A 4 37.92 13.32 14.36
C LYS A 4 39.14 13.33 15.27
N SER A 5 39.96 14.36 15.11
CA SER A 5 41.18 14.54 15.90
C SER A 5 40.80 14.73 17.37
N GLY A 6 41.12 13.74 18.20
CA GLY A 6 41.06 13.85 19.66
C GLY A 6 40.07 12.93 20.37
N GLU A 7 39.18 12.22 19.69
CA GLU A 7 38.22 11.32 20.37
C GLU A 7 38.91 10.01 20.82
N ALA A 8 38.59 9.53 22.02
CA ALA A 8 39.12 8.26 22.53
C ALA A 8 38.43 7.10 21.81
N VAL A 9 39.17 6.41 20.93
CA VAL A 9 38.66 5.32 20.08
C VAL A 9 39.19 3.98 20.58
N ILE A 10 38.33 2.96 20.55
CA ILE A 10 38.68 1.58 20.87
C ILE A 10 39.42 0.97 19.69
N ASN A 11 40.56 0.32 19.96
CA ASN A 11 41.23 -0.52 18.99
C ASN A 11 40.98 -1.99 19.31
N ASP A 12 40.55 -2.73 18.29
CA ASP A 12 40.45 -4.18 18.37
C ASP A 12 41.86 -4.79 18.51
N LEU A 13 42.06 -5.60 19.55
CA LEU A 13 43.32 -6.27 19.86
C LEU A 13 43.75 -7.27 18.77
N GLN A 14 42.81 -7.91 18.09
CA GLN A 14 43.13 -8.94 17.10
C GLN A 14 43.36 -8.35 15.70
N THR A 15 42.55 -7.37 15.32
CA THR A 15 42.58 -6.81 13.96
C THR A 15 43.34 -5.50 13.86
N GLY A 16 43.59 -4.82 14.99
CA GLY A 16 44.16 -3.47 15.02
C GLY A 16 43.24 -2.40 14.44
N VAL A 17 41.99 -2.74 14.12
CA VAL A 17 41.03 -1.82 13.51
C VAL A 17 40.39 -0.94 14.57
N GLU A 18 40.32 0.36 14.28
CA GLU A 18 39.62 1.37 15.07
C GLU A 18 38.10 1.13 15.03
N GLN A 19 37.48 0.93 16.20
CA GLN A 19 36.04 0.77 16.37
C GLN A 19 35.38 2.10 16.73
N LEU A 20 35.13 2.93 15.71
CA LEU A 20 34.61 4.30 15.86
C LEU A 20 33.21 4.39 16.52
N ASN A 21 32.42 3.32 16.46
CA ASN A 21 31.04 3.27 16.97
C ASN A 21 30.89 2.43 18.25
N THR A 22 32.00 2.00 18.84
CA THR A 22 32.02 1.23 20.09
C THR A 22 32.49 2.14 21.22
N GLN A 23 31.90 1.99 22.40
CA GLN A 23 32.29 2.72 23.61
C GLN A 23 32.58 1.72 24.72
N TRP A 24 33.53 2.04 25.60
CA TRP A 24 33.74 1.24 26.81
C TRP A 24 32.55 1.42 27.77
N SER A 25 32.12 0.34 28.40
CA SER A 25 31.01 0.34 29.37
C SER A 25 31.41 0.88 30.74
N ASP A 26 30.42 1.01 31.63
CA ASP A 26 30.58 1.28 33.07
C ASP A 26 31.31 2.59 33.37
N GLY A 27 31.02 3.63 32.59
CA GLY A 27 31.64 4.94 32.73
C GLY A 27 33.11 5.02 32.27
N LEU A 28 33.71 3.93 31.78
CA LEU A 28 35.13 3.91 31.41
C LEU A 28 35.42 4.83 30.22
N GLN A 29 34.53 4.88 29.23
CA GLN A 29 34.64 5.81 28.10
C GLN A 29 34.67 7.26 28.59
N GLN A 30 33.79 7.59 29.54
CA GLN A 30 33.66 8.92 30.14
C GLN A 30 34.89 9.26 30.98
N PHE A 31 35.42 8.29 31.75
CA PHE A 31 36.66 8.46 32.51
C PHE A 31 37.86 8.78 31.60
N ILE A 32 38.01 8.05 30.50
CA ILE A 32 39.08 8.27 29.52
C ILE A 32 38.89 9.63 28.84
N GLN A 33 37.66 9.98 28.44
CA GLN A 33 37.35 11.30 27.89
C GLN A 33 37.74 12.43 28.85
N LEU A 34 37.41 12.31 30.14
CA LEU A 34 37.79 13.27 31.18
C LEU A 34 39.31 13.35 31.36
N LYS A 35 40.00 12.21 31.42
CA LYS A 35 41.47 12.15 31.55
C LYS A 35 42.18 12.86 30.41
N HIS A 36 41.66 12.78 29.20
CA HIS A 36 42.23 13.40 28.01
C HIS A 36 41.66 14.79 27.71
N LEU A 37 40.87 15.37 28.62
CA LEU A 37 40.22 16.69 28.47
C LEU A 37 39.36 16.79 27.19
N ASN A 38 38.77 15.67 26.79
CA ASN A 38 37.90 15.57 25.64
C ASN A 38 36.46 15.93 26.00
N LYS A 39 35.65 16.22 24.98
CA LYS A 39 34.20 16.40 25.14
C LYS A 39 33.59 15.12 25.69
N LEU A 40 32.82 15.25 26.78
CA LEU A 40 32.10 14.14 27.39
C LEU A 40 30.97 13.66 26.47
N GLY A 41 30.90 12.35 26.23
CA GLY A 41 29.78 11.69 25.58
C GLY A 41 28.73 11.22 26.59
N GLU A 42 27.48 11.12 26.17
CA GLU A 42 26.41 10.53 26.98
C GLU A 42 26.61 9.01 27.10
N GLU A 43 26.46 8.47 28.31
CA GLU A 43 26.44 7.03 28.53
C GLU A 43 25.03 6.47 28.31
N SER A 44 24.89 5.44 27.49
CA SER A 44 23.63 4.70 27.37
C SER A 44 23.58 3.56 28.39
N LEU A 45 22.95 3.82 29.53
CA LEU A 45 22.69 2.81 30.56
C LEU A 45 21.45 1.98 30.19
N LYS A 46 21.68 0.81 29.58
CA LYS A 46 20.60 -0.16 29.30
C LYS A 46 20.30 -0.98 30.55
N ALA A 47 19.27 -0.59 31.30
CA ALA A 47 18.91 -1.27 32.54
C ALA A 47 18.29 -2.67 32.33
N ILE A 48 17.49 -2.86 31.28
CA ILE A 48 16.83 -4.13 30.98
C ILE A 48 16.84 -4.35 29.47
N PHE A 49 17.22 -5.57 29.06
CA PHE A 49 17.10 -6.04 27.69
C PHE A 49 16.46 -7.43 27.69
N MET A 50 15.46 -7.63 26.83
CA MET A 50 14.83 -8.92 26.59
C MET A 50 14.57 -9.06 25.09
N SER A 51 15.02 -10.17 24.52
CA SER A 51 14.72 -10.47 23.11
C SER A 51 13.27 -10.93 22.96
N ASN A 52 12.70 -10.72 21.77
CA ASN A 52 11.36 -11.23 21.44
C ASN A 52 11.26 -12.74 21.68
N TYR A 53 12.33 -13.48 21.39
CA TYR A 53 12.42 -14.90 21.65
C TYR A 53 12.16 -15.22 23.13
N VAL A 54 12.94 -14.62 24.03
CA VAL A 54 12.81 -14.83 25.48
C VAL A 54 11.44 -14.36 25.98
N PHE A 55 10.95 -13.24 25.46
CA PHE A 55 9.63 -12.73 25.81
C PHE A 55 8.52 -13.74 25.49
N PHE A 56 8.49 -14.31 24.28
CA PHE A 56 7.45 -15.26 23.90
C PHE A 56 7.58 -16.61 24.62
N THR A 57 8.80 -17.10 24.87
CA THR A 57 8.99 -18.38 25.60
C THR A 57 8.43 -18.36 27.03
N GLN A 58 8.24 -17.19 27.64
CA GLN A 58 7.61 -17.06 28.97
C GLN A 58 6.14 -17.49 28.99
N TYR A 59 5.47 -17.53 27.84
CA TYR A 59 4.07 -17.93 27.74
C TYR A 59 3.87 -19.47 27.79
N LYS A 60 4.96 -20.26 27.89
CA LYS A 60 4.97 -21.72 28.20
C LYS A 60 3.88 -22.53 27.45
N GLY A 61 3.92 -22.48 26.12
CA GLY A 61 2.97 -23.22 25.27
C GLY A 61 1.63 -22.51 25.00
N ASN A 62 1.40 -21.33 25.59
CA ASN A 62 0.22 -20.50 25.30
C ASN A 62 0.52 -19.44 24.22
N ILE A 63 1.18 -19.86 23.15
CA ILE A 63 1.53 -18.99 22.02
C ILE A 63 0.65 -19.38 20.85
N TYR A 64 -0.20 -18.46 20.41
CA TYR A 64 -1.09 -18.65 19.26
C TYR A 64 -0.91 -17.48 18.29
N GLY A 65 -0.96 -17.77 16.99
CA GLY A 65 -0.78 -16.77 15.97
C GLY A 65 -1.39 -17.20 14.64
N MET A 66 -1.73 -16.23 13.81
CA MET A 66 -2.20 -16.45 12.44
C MET A 66 -1.37 -15.60 11.50
N THR A 67 -1.04 -16.15 10.35
CA THR A 67 -0.24 -15.48 9.33
C THR A 67 -0.69 -15.91 7.95
N GLY A 68 -0.72 -14.96 7.02
CA GLY A 68 -1.06 -15.21 5.63
C GLY A 68 0.14 -15.60 4.76
N THR A 69 1.36 -15.49 5.28
CA THR A 69 2.61 -15.49 4.48
C THR A 69 3.67 -16.45 4.96
N LEU A 70 3.40 -17.27 5.98
CA LEU A 70 4.35 -18.28 6.44
C LEU A 70 4.29 -19.49 5.51
N GLY A 71 4.87 -19.31 4.32
CA GLY A 71 4.68 -20.14 3.14
C GLY A 71 5.73 -21.23 2.99
N ALA A 72 7.01 -20.95 3.30
CA ALA A 72 8.06 -21.92 3.10
C ALA A 72 8.14 -22.93 4.26
N SER A 73 8.46 -24.19 3.96
CA SER A 73 8.70 -25.22 4.98
C SER A 73 9.82 -24.82 5.94
N ILE A 74 10.88 -24.21 5.43
CA ILE A 74 12.07 -23.82 6.21
C ILE A 74 11.70 -22.82 7.33
N GLU A 75 10.86 -21.84 7.01
CA GLU A 75 10.45 -20.80 7.96
C GLU A 75 9.54 -21.37 9.04
N ARG A 76 8.64 -22.28 8.65
CA ARG A 76 7.78 -23.02 9.59
C ARG A 76 8.59 -23.91 10.50
N ASP A 77 9.56 -24.64 9.97
CA ASP A 77 10.44 -25.52 10.75
C ASP A 77 11.30 -24.72 11.75
N LEU A 78 11.77 -23.54 11.35
CA LEU A 78 12.52 -22.65 12.23
C LEU A 78 11.65 -22.16 13.39
N LEU A 79 10.42 -21.72 13.11
CA LEU A 79 9.51 -21.26 14.15
C LEU A 79 9.02 -22.40 15.05
N ALA A 80 8.74 -23.57 14.48
CA ALA A 80 8.36 -24.76 15.23
C ALA A 80 9.46 -25.13 16.23
N LYS A 81 10.72 -25.15 15.80
CA LYS A 81 11.87 -25.44 16.69
C LYS A 81 12.13 -24.34 17.71
N ALA A 82 11.94 -23.08 17.33
CA ALA A 82 12.21 -21.96 18.22
C ALA A 82 11.18 -21.88 19.37
N TYR A 83 9.89 -22.02 19.04
CA TYR A 83 8.79 -21.72 19.96
C TYR A 83 7.93 -22.93 20.35
N ASP A 84 8.28 -24.14 19.88
CA ASP A 84 7.51 -25.38 20.09
C ASP A 84 6.05 -25.23 19.63
N LEU A 85 5.87 -24.88 18.36
CA LEU A 85 4.57 -24.56 17.75
C LEU A 85 4.17 -25.57 16.70
N ASP A 86 2.87 -25.84 16.65
CA ASP A 86 2.23 -26.56 15.56
C ASP A 86 1.67 -25.61 14.49
N PHE A 87 1.75 -26.02 13.22
CA PHE A 87 1.24 -25.26 12.09
C PHE A 87 0.14 -26.04 11.37
N PHE A 88 -0.92 -25.33 10.98
CA PHE A 88 -1.96 -25.87 10.11
C PHE A 88 -2.34 -24.82 9.06
N GLN A 89 -2.70 -25.29 7.87
CA GLN A 89 -3.10 -24.41 6.77
C GLN A 89 -4.61 -24.31 6.69
N LEU A 90 -5.14 -23.11 6.98
CA LEU A 90 -6.55 -22.80 6.79
C LEU A 90 -6.88 -22.68 5.28
N PRO A 91 -7.88 -23.42 4.77
CA PRO A 91 -8.28 -23.29 3.38
C PRO A 91 -8.92 -21.91 3.14
N ARG A 92 -8.65 -21.32 1.98
CA ARG A 92 -9.29 -20.07 1.59
C ARG A 92 -10.76 -20.28 1.29
N PHE A 93 -11.60 -19.33 1.72
CA PHE A 93 -13.03 -19.32 1.40
C PHE A 93 -13.29 -19.24 -0.12
N LYS A 94 -12.47 -18.50 -0.87
CA LYS A 94 -12.56 -18.38 -2.33
C LYS A 94 -11.29 -18.91 -3.01
N LYS A 95 -11.46 -19.44 -4.23
CA LYS A 95 -10.34 -19.88 -5.08
C LYS A 95 -9.43 -18.70 -5.42
N LYS A 96 -8.12 -18.97 -5.51
CA LYS A 96 -7.13 -17.99 -5.99
C LYS A 96 -7.37 -17.76 -7.48
N LEU A 97 -7.58 -16.50 -7.87
CA LEU A 97 -7.67 -16.09 -9.27
C LEU A 97 -6.43 -15.32 -9.73
N ASN A 98 -5.46 -15.10 -8.83
CA ASN A 98 -4.22 -14.40 -9.16
C ASN A 98 -3.36 -15.28 -10.07
N VAL A 99 -3.01 -14.73 -11.23
CA VAL A 99 -2.07 -15.35 -12.18
C VAL A 99 -0.66 -14.83 -11.86
N LYS A 100 0.29 -15.74 -11.60
CA LYS A 100 1.71 -15.38 -11.52
C LYS A 100 2.25 -15.39 -12.94
N GLN A 101 2.84 -14.28 -13.38
CA GLN A 101 3.58 -14.22 -14.63
C GLN A 101 5.02 -14.65 -14.42
N ASP A 102 5.71 -15.01 -15.51
CA ASP A 102 7.11 -15.43 -15.44
C ASP A 102 8.02 -14.26 -15.05
N ASP A 103 8.98 -14.56 -14.17
CA ASP A 103 9.96 -13.58 -13.73
C ASP A 103 10.93 -13.25 -14.87
N TRP A 104 11.25 -11.97 -15.04
CA TRP A 104 12.27 -11.54 -16.00
C TRP A 104 13.58 -11.17 -15.26
N LEU A 105 14.71 -11.67 -15.76
CA LEU A 105 16.04 -11.35 -15.25
C LEU A 105 16.78 -10.50 -16.28
N VAL A 106 17.34 -9.37 -15.84
CA VAL A 106 18.04 -8.42 -16.71
C VAL A 106 19.44 -8.17 -16.15
N ALA A 107 20.44 -8.09 -17.03
CA ALA A 107 21.85 -7.97 -16.63
C ALA A 107 22.20 -6.58 -16.10
N ASN A 108 21.60 -5.53 -16.68
CA ASN A 108 21.97 -4.14 -16.43
C ASN A 108 20.79 -3.34 -15.86
N LYS A 109 21.11 -2.41 -14.96
CA LYS A 109 20.11 -1.51 -14.36
C LYS A 109 19.37 -0.65 -15.38
N CYS A 110 20.02 -0.22 -16.47
CA CYS A 110 19.37 0.58 -17.51
C CYS A 110 18.27 -0.23 -18.23
N GLN A 111 18.60 -1.44 -18.70
CA GLN A 111 17.63 -2.33 -19.33
C GLN A 111 16.51 -2.75 -18.37
N TRP A 112 16.84 -2.87 -17.08
CA TRP A 112 15.87 -3.17 -16.03
C TRP A 112 14.82 -2.06 -15.89
N LEU A 113 15.28 -0.81 -15.81
CA LEU A 113 14.40 0.37 -15.74
C LEU A 113 13.57 0.56 -17.01
N GLU A 114 14.17 0.36 -18.19
CA GLU A 114 13.45 0.39 -19.48
C GLU A 114 12.34 -0.66 -19.51
N LYS A 115 12.61 -1.87 -19.04
CA LYS A 115 11.63 -2.96 -19.01
C LYS A 115 10.51 -2.70 -18.01
N ILE A 116 10.82 -2.15 -16.83
CA ILE A 116 9.81 -1.73 -15.85
C ILE A 116 8.90 -0.64 -16.45
N ASN A 117 9.47 0.40 -17.04
CA ASN A 117 8.69 1.48 -17.64
C ASN A 117 7.79 0.94 -18.76
N HIS A 118 8.34 0.09 -19.63
CA HIS A 118 7.57 -0.52 -20.70
C HIS A 118 6.40 -1.37 -20.18
N ASP A 119 6.62 -2.20 -19.17
CA ASP A 119 5.59 -3.05 -18.55
C ASP A 119 4.50 -2.23 -17.87
N VAL A 120 4.89 -1.17 -17.15
CA VAL A 120 3.96 -0.22 -16.54
C VAL A 120 3.14 0.50 -17.60
N ASP A 121 3.78 1.01 -18.66
CA ASP A 121 3.08 1.72 -19.74
C ASP A 121 2.10 0.81 -20.48
N LEU A 122 2.49 -0.43 -20.77
CA LEU A 122 1.62 -1.45 -21.34
C LEU A 122 0.41 -1.68 -20.44
N HIS A 123 0.63 -1.99 -19.16
CA HIS A 123 -0.47 -2.25 -18.23
C HIS A 123 -1.34 -1.03 -17.94
N VAL A 124 -0.80 0.19 -17.95
CA VAL A 124 -1.58 1.42 -17.82
C VAL A 124 -2.44 1.66 -19.07
N SER A 125 -1.90 1.37 -20.26
CA SER A 125 -2.63 1.53 -21.52
C SER A 125 -3.76 0.51 -21.70
N GLU A 126 -3.53 -0.74 -21.29
CA GLU A 126 -4.50 -1.84 -21.38
C GLU A 126 -5.54 -1.78 -20.24
N ASN A 127 -5.09 -1.53 -19.01
CA ASN A 127 -5.94 -1.35 -17.83
C ASN A 127 -6.08 0.12 -17.49
N ARG A 128 -6.76 0.89 -18.36
CA ARG A 128 -7.13 2.29 -18.11
C ARG A 128 -7.83 2.41 -16.76
N VAL A 129 -7.06 2.62 -15.69
CA VAL A 129 -7.55 3.02 -14.39
C VAL A 129 -8.15 4.39 -14.62
N VAL A 130 -9.48 4.45 -14.70
CA VAL A 130 -10.20 5.71 -14.76
C VAL A 130 -9.73 6.53 -13.58
N SER A 131 -9.05 7.64 -13.85
CA SER A 131 -8.45 8.43 -12.79
C SER A 131 -9.56 8.86 -11.82
N ILE A 132 -9.21 8.99 -10.53
CA ILE A 132 -10.16 9.46 -9.50
C ILE A 132 -10.79 10.80 -9.94
N ASP A 133 -10.06 11.62 -10.69
CA ASP A 133 -10.52 12.89 -11.22
C ASP A 133 -11.58 12.74 -12.32
N GLU A 134 -11.43 11.79 -13.24
CA GLU A 134 -12.45 11.48 -14.26
C GLU A 134 -13.73 10.92 -13.62
N GLN A 135 -13.59 10.04 -12.61
CA GLN A 135 -14.75 9.54 -11.85
C GLN A 135 -15.46 10.68 -11.08
N ASN A 136 -14.69 11.59 -10.49
CA ASN A 136 -15.23 12.73 -9.77
C ASN A 136 -15.91 13.74 -10.71
N GLN A 137 -15.38 13.95 -11.91
CA GLN A 137 -16.01 14.79 -12.93
C GLN A 137 -17.33 14.17 -13.44
N ALA A 138 -17.36 12.86 -13.67
CA ALA A 138 -18.59 12.16 -14.04
C ALA A 138 -19.66 12.25 -12.94
N LYS A 139 -19.29 12.00 -11.67
CA LYS A 139 -20.20 12.15 -10.51
C LYS A 139 -20.74 13.58 -10.36
N LYS A 140 -19.90 14.60 -10.60
CA LYS A 140 -20.34 16.01 -10.59
C LYS A 140 -21.39 16.29 -11.67
N LYS A 141 -21.18 15.78 -12.89
CA LYS A 141 -22.14 15.92 -13.99
C LYS A 141 -23.47 15.23 -13.69
N ILE A 142 -23.44 14.00 -13.16
CA ILE A 142 -24.64 13.26 -12.75
C ILE A 142 -25.43 14.03 -11.68
N ASN A 143 -24.75 14.56 -10.66
CA ASN A 143 -25.40 15.35 -9.61
C ASN A 143 -26.02 16.65 -10.14
N HIS A 144 -25.39 17.29 -11.13
CA HIS A 144 -25.93 18.49 -11.77
C HIS A 144 -27.23 18.18 -12.52
N ILE A 145 -27.25 17.13 -13.34
CA ILE A 145 -28.43 16.71 -14.10
C ILE A 145 -29.58 16.31 -13.16
N ASN A 146 -29.28 15.59 -12.07
CA ASN A 146 -30.30 15.24 -11.06
C ASN A 146 -30.94 16.47 -10.42
N LYS A 147 -30.16 17.54 -10.20
CA LYS A 147 -30.69 18.81 -9.69
C LYS A 147 -31.63 19.47 -10.69
N GLU A 148 -31.26 19.52 -11.97
CA GLU A 148 -32.11 20.06 -13.05
C GLU A 148 -33.42 19.28 -13.17
N ILE A 149 -33.38 17.95 -13.07
CA ILE A 149 -34.57 17.09 -13.11
C ILE A 149 -35.51 17.42 -11.95
N ASN A 150 -34.99 17.50 -10.72
CA ASN A 150 -35.81 17.83 -9.54
C ASN A 150 -36.47 19.21 -9.65
N GLU A 151 -35.75 20.21 -10.19
CA GLU A 151 -36.29 21.55 -10.44
C GLU A 151 -37.40 21.53 -11.50
N LEU A 152 -37.24 20.73 -12.56
CA LEU A 152 -38.27 20.57 -13.59
C LEU A 152 -39.50 19.83 -13.05
N GLU A 153 -39.33 18.80 -12.22
CA GLU A 153 -40.45 18.08 -11.58
C GLU A 153 -41.25 19.00 -10.65
N SER A 154 -40.57 19.81 -9.84
CA SER A 154 -41.23 20.82 -9.00
C SER A 154 -42.04 21.82 -9.82
N LYS A 155 -41.47 22.36 -10.91
CA LYS A 155 -42.18 23.30 -11.80
C LYS A 155 -43.41 22.67 -12.44
N ILE A 156 -43.31 21.41 -12.84
CA ILE A 156 -44.44 20.65 -13.40
C ILE A 156 -45.56 20.50 -12.36
N ASP A 157 -45.21 20.20 -11.10
CA ASP A 157 -46.20 20.03 -10.03
C ASP A 157 -46.85 21.34 -9.57
N ASP A 158 -46.11 22.45 -9.59
CA ASP A 158 -46.67 23.78 -9.29
C ASP A 158 -47.63 24.26 -10.38
N LEU A 159 -47.33 23.93 -11.64
CA LEU A 159 -48.17 24.29 -12.79
C LEU A 159 -49.47 23.48 -12.84
N LYS A 160 -49.45 22.20 -12.43
CA LYS A 160 -50.66 21.37 -12.28
C LYS A 160 -51.65 21.90 -11.23
N LYS A 161 -51.18 22.69 -10.26
CA LYS A 161 -52.01 23.24 -9.18
C LYS A 161 -52.75 24.53 -9.55
N LYS A 162 -52.49 25.12 -10.73
CA LYS A 162 -53.16 26.35 -11.18
C LYS A 162 -54.42 26.02 -11.99
N ASP A 163 -55.55 26.62 -11.63
CA ASP A 163 -56.88 26.37 -12.24
C ASP A 163 -56.98 26.76 -13.73
N HIS A 164 -56.13 27.68 -14.21
CA HIS A 164 -55.99 28.03 -15.62
C HIS A 164 -54.54 27.84 -16.05
N PHE A 165 -54.27 26.74 -16.77
CA PHE A 165 -52.93 26.36 -17.15
C PHE A 165 -52.80 26.16 -18.68
N SER A 166 -51.74 26.72 -19.26
CA SER A 166 -51.42 26.64 -20.70
C SER A 166 -50.88 25.25 -21.02
N GLU A 167 -51.73 24.39 -21.59
CA GLU A 167 -51.41 22.98 -21.90
C GLU A 167 -50.11 22.82 -22.72
N CYS A 168 -49.82 23.78 -23.60
CA CYS A 168 -48.57 23.87 -24.35
C CYS A 168 -47.32 23.92 -23.46
N ASP A 169 -47.35 24.67 -22.36
CA ASP A 169 -46.18 24.86 -21.48
C ASP A 169 -45.88 23.60 -20.65
N LEU A 170 -46.92 22.84 -20.25
CA LEU A 170 -46.74 21.56 -19.55
C LEU A 170 -46.21 20.50 -20.49
N LEU A 171 -46.65 20.52 -21.75
CA LEU A 171 -46.14 19.61 -22.77
C LEU A 171 -44.65 19.87 -23.01
N ALA A 172 -44.26 21.14 -23.14
CA ALA A 172 -42.86 21.56 -23.32
C ALA A 172 -41.98 21.14 -22.13
N LEU A 173 -42.42 21.36 -20.90
CA LEU A 173 -41.69 20.97 -19.68
C LEU A 173 -41.58 19.45 -19.52
N LYS A 174 -42.65 18.70 -19.81
CA LYS A 174 -42.61 17.22 -19.82
C LYS A 174 -41.65 16.68 -20.88
N GLN A 175 -41.56 17.33 -22.03
CA GLN A 175 -40.63 16.95 -23.09
C GLN A 175 -39.17 17.23 -22.69
N GLN A 176 -38.91 18.37 -22.06
CA GLN A 176 -37.59 18.69 -21.49
C GLN A 176 -37.19 17.70 -20.38
N LEU A 177 -38.12 17.36 -19.48
CA LEU A 177 -37.90 16.36 -18.44
C LEU A 177 -37.52 15.00 -19.04
N LYS A 178 -38.25 14.56 -20.07
CA LYS A 178 -38.00 13.28 -20.75
C LYS A 178 -36.61 13.25 -21.40
N SER A 179 -36.22 14.34 -22.06
CA SER A 179 -34.87 14.49 -22.64
C SER A 179 -33.77 14.35 -21.58
N LYS A 180 -33.92 15.06 -20.46
CA LYS A 180 -32.94 15.05 -19.36
C LYS A 180 -32.86 13.69 -18.64
N LYS A 181 -33.97 12.97 -18.50
CA LYS A 181 -33.98 11.60 -17.96
C LYS A 181 -33.29 10.61 -18.88
N LEU A 182 -33.40 10.78 -20.19
CA LEU A 182 -32.68 9.96 -21.17
C LEU A 182 -31.17 10.23 -21.10
N GLU A 183 -30.76 11.51 -21.04
CA GLU A 183 -29.36 11.92 -20.85
C GLU A 183 -28.75 11.33 -19.57
N LEU A 184 -29.51 11.27 -18.47
CA LEU A 184 -29.09 10.65 -17.22
C LEU A 184 -28.93 9.12 -17.35
N GLN A 185 -29.83 8.48 -18.09
CA GLN A 185 -29.81 7.03 -18.31
C GLN A 185 -28.58 6.63 -19.12
N ASP A 186 -28.30 7.32 -20.23
CA ASP A 186 -27.14 7.08 -21.08
C ASP A 186 -25.81 7.23 -20.30
N LEU A 187 -25.72 8.23 -19.42
CA LEU A 187 -24.55 8.45 -18.56
C LEU A 187 -24.37 7.37 -17.49
N ASN A 188 -25.46 6.88 -16.91
CA ASN A 188 -25.42 5.80 -15.93
C ASN A 188 -25.05 4.46 -16.57
N ASP A 189 -25.56 4.17 -17.76
CA ASP A 189 -25.25 2.97 -18.52
C ASP A 189 -23.75 2.97 -18.92
N THR A 190 -23.24 4.11 -19.40
CA THR A 190 -21.80 4.28 -19.69
C THR A 190 -20.93 4.07 -18.44
N CYS A 191 -21.34 4.58 -17.28
CA CYS A 191 -20.61 4.38 -16.02
C CYS A 191 -20.69 2.92 -15.52
N GLY A 192 -21.82 2.24 -15.75
CA GLY A 192 -22.03 0.83 -15.43
C GLY A 192 -21.14 -0.08 -16.26
N GLU A 193 -21.09 0.15 -17.58
CA GLU A 193 -20.21 -0.57 -18.51
C GLU A 193 -18.73 -0.38 -18.16
N MET A 194 -18.31 0.82 -17.74
CA MET A 194 -16.95 1.06 -17.25
C MET A 194 -16.63 0.23 -16.00
N ALA A 195 -17.56 0.12 -15.05
CA ALA A 195 -17.38 -0.66 -13.82
C ALA A 195 -17.40 -2.19 -14.03
N GLU A 196 -18.01 -2.66 -15.12
CA GLU A 196 -18.06 -4.08 -15.50
C GLU A 196 -16.88 -4.45 -16.41
N ALA A 197 -16.46 -3.54 -17.29
CA ALA A 197 -15.23 -3.64 -18.08
C ALA A 197 -13.97 -3.68 -17.18
N ASP A 198 -13.93 -2.91 -16.10
CA ASP A 198 -12.82 -2.96 -15.12
C ASP A 198 -12.67 -4.33 -14.44
N ARG A 199 -13.76 -5.09 -14.29
CA ARG A 199 -13.70 -6.47 -13.74
C ARG A 199 -13.20 -7.48 -14.75
N ASN A 200 -13.45 -7.26 -16.04
CA ASN A 200 -13.01 -8.13 -17.13
C ASN A 200 -11.57 -7.87 -17.58
N ARG A 201 -10.92 -6.82 -17.07
CA ARG A 201 -9.53 -6.42 -17.39
C ARG A 201 -8.47 -6.97 -16.41
N GLY A 202 -8.78 -8.02 -15.65
CA GLY A 202 -7.77 -8.74 -14.87
C GLY A 202 -7.40 -8.15 -13.50
N GLY A 203 -8.10 -7.11 -13.03
CA GLY A 203 -7.93 -6.56 -11.69
C GLY A 203 -6.60 -5.84 -11.46
N ARG A 204 -6.08 -5.87 -10.22
CA ARG A 204 -4.83 -5.18 -9.85
C ARG A 204 -3.61 -6.01 -10.26
N CYS A 205 -2.72 -5.41 -11.04
CA CYS A 205 -1.38 -5.93 -11.26
C CYS A 205 -0.46 -5.55 -10.10
N VAL A 206 0.45 -6.45 -9.72
CA VAL A 206 1.48 -6.22 -8.70
C VAL A 206 2.82 -6.54 -9.32
N LEU A 207 3.64 -5.50 -9.51
CA LEU A 207 5.01 -5.66 -9.96
C LEU A 207 5.96 -5.71 -8.75
N ILE A 208 6.74 -6.78 -8.65
CA ILE A 208 7.74 -6.96 -7.60
C ILE A 208 9.11 -6.66 -8.19
N ILE A 209 9.82 -5.71 -7.57
CA ILE A 209 11.10 -5.19 -8.07
C ILE A 209 12.20 -5.62 -7.10
N CYS A 210 13.13 -6.45 -7.57
CA CYS A 210 14.25 -6.95 -6.76
C CYS A 210 15.59 -6.72 -7.46
N GLU A 211 16.57 -6.20 -6.74
CA GLU A 211 17.92 -5.91 -7.27
C GLU A 211 18.82 -7.17 -7.36
N SER A 212 18.44 -8.27 -6.70
CA SER A 212 19.20 -9.53 -6.73
C SER A 212 18.29 -10.75 -6.63
N LYS A 213 18.58 -11.77 -7.43
CA LYS A 213 17.83 -13.04 -7.47
C LYS A 213 17.89 -13.82 -6.14
N ASN A 214 18.89 -13.53 -5.29
CA ASN A 214 19.05 -14.18 -3.99
C ASN A 214 18.02 -13.73 -2.93
N HIS A 215 17.15 -12.76 -3.25
CA HIS A 215 16.14 -12.23 -2.32
C HIS A 215 14.71 -12.67 -2.63
N VAL A 216 14.52 -13.50 -3.67
CA VAL A 216 13.22 -14.04 -4.04
C VAL A 216 13.22 -15.53 -3.71
N HIS A 217 12.80 -15.87 -2.49
CA HIS A 217 12.46 -17.25 -2.14
C HIS A 217 10.96 -17.45 -2.36
N ASP A 218 10.63 -18.58 -3.01
CA ASP A 218 9.29 -19.00 -3.41
C ASP A 218 8.27 -19.10 -2.26
#